data_AF-R7TGE5-F1
#
_entry.id   AF-R7TGE5-F1
#
_cell.length_a   1.000
_cell.length_b   1.000
_cell.length_c   1.000
_cell.angle_alpha   90.00
_cell.angle_beta   90.00
_cell.angle_gamma   90.00
#
_symmetry.space_group_name_H-M   'P 1'
#
loop_
_entity.id
_entity.type
_entity.pdbx_description
1 polymer ?
#
loop_
_entity_poly.entity_id
_entity_poly.type
_entity_poly.pdbx_seq_one_letter_code
_entity_poly.pdbx_strand_id
1 'polypeptide(L)'
;MGGKGGFTEDEFQLHNALIGAGIDQIKEILNDHPKHIIPNDNGLYPIHLAVQRDRDDVIDLLDLLQESGVDFNSQTVPEGDTALHIALRLTSLDLVEDIIFRLLSGGADPSIRNRKLRSAYDIAVNHGYYTLLDVLSGEVSPGSFKKKRGSPTRNNDSVKGKKTLISVILNGDLQKMKHLAPKVDVNYSNEFGDAAVHYLITQSPPSLSKDEALEILIAAGCTVNKVNHDNETPLHLMVKTLPYPGEMAALVNMIVQNGADISTKDTDGFDAVQLAKMKNYSDVINILELANKGKKEDEGILERGEKERKNEQEGQDDEDEEETEDDEVPTWGQP
;
A
#
# COMPACT_ATOMS: atom_id res chain seq x y z
N MET A 1 27.62 -19.52 -50.36
CA MET A 1 26.57 -18.63 -50.90
C MET A 1 25.47 -18.54 -49.85
N GLY A 2 25.16 -17.32 -49.39
CA GLY A 2 24.16 -17.02 -48.36
C GLY A 2 24.39 -15.57 -47.94
N GLY A 3 23.69 -14.65 -48.61
CA GLY A 3 24.04 -13.24 -48.71
C GLY A 3 24.03 -12.48 -47.39
N LYS A 4 25.11 -11.72 -47.16
CA LYS A 4 25.03 -10.49 -46.37
C LYS A 4 24.28 -9.47 -47.23
N GLY A 5 22.97 -9.37 -47.04
CA GLY A 5 22.24 -8.19 -47.47
C GLY A 5 22.80 -7.01 -46.67
N GLY A 6 23.54 -6.13 -47.32
CA GLY A 6 23.97 -4.88 -46.71
C GLY A 6 22.74 -4.02 -46.51
N PHE A 7 22.38 -3.79 -45.25
CA PHE A 7 21.33 -2.83 -44.92
C PHE A 7 21.83 -1.43 -45.32
N THR A 8 21.04 -0.69 -46.09
CA THR A 8 21.41 0.64 -46.61
C THR A 8 21.06 1.72 -45.58
N GLU A 9 21.79 2.85 -45.60
CA GLU A 9 21.60 4.01 -44.70
C GLU A 9 20.15 4.54 -44.68
N ASP A 10 19.42 4.33 -45.79
CA ASP A 10 17.99 4.64 -45.93
C ASP A 10 17.08 3.79 -45.03
N GLU A 11 17.40 2.53 -44.72
CA GLU A 11 16.51 1.62 -43.99
C GLU A 11 16.32 2.01 -42.51
N PHE A 12 17.31 2.67 -41.91
CA PHE A 12 17.29 3.14 -40.53
C PHE A 12 17.09 4.65 -40.39
N GLN A 13 16.71 5.34 -41.48
CA GLN A 13 16.48 6.78 -41.48
C GLN A 13 15.50 7.22 -40.38
N LEU A 14 14.42 6.45 -40.17
CA LEU A 14 13.46 6.70 -39.09
C LEU A 14 14.10 6.56 -37.69
N HIS A 15 14.97 5.58 -37.46
CA HIS A 15 15.62 5.36 -36.16
C HIS A 15 16.55 6.52 -35.82
N ASN A 16 17.33 7.00 -36.79
CA ASN A 16 18.20 8.17 -36.61
C ASN A 16 17.38 9.45 -36.38
N ALA A 17 16.25 9.61 -37.09
CA ALA A 17 15.34 10.72 -36.87
C ALA A 17 14.72 10.71 -35.47
N LEU A 18 14.31 9.54 -34.97
CA LEU A 18 13.77 9.39 -33.61
C LEU A 18 14.77 9.79 -32.52
N ILE A 19 16.07 9.70 -32.77
CA ILE A 19 17.10 10.10 -31.80
C ILE A 19 17.28 11.63 -31.77
N GLY A 20 17.23 12.33 -32.91
CA GLY A 20 17.67 13.74 -32.98
C GLY A 20 16.75 14.72 -33.71
N ALA A 21 15.97 14.26 -34.67
CA ALA A 21 15.13 15.11 -35.55
C ALA A 21 13.88 15.65 -34.84
N GLY A 22 13.29 16.72 -35.35
CA GLY A 22 11.99 17.23 -34.90
C GLY A 22 10.81 16.38 -35.40
N ILE A 23 9.64 16.54 -34.78
CA ILE A 23 8.42 15.80 -35.14
C ILE A 23 8.06 15.94 -36.62
N ASP A 24 8.16 17.15 -37.19
CA ASP A 24 7.79 17.39 -38.60
C ASP A 24 8.63 16.54 -39.57
N GLN A 25 9.94 16.44 -39.31
CA GLN A 25 10.83 15.62 -40.12
C GLN A 25 10.54 14.12 -39.94
N ILE A 26 10.21 13.68 -38.72
CA ILE A 26 9.80 12.29 -38.47
C ILE A 26 8.50 11.98 -39.21
N LYS A 27 7.55 12.91 -39.24
CA LYS A 27 6.27 12.80 -39.94
C LYS A 27 6.45 12.70 -41.45
N GLU A 28 7.34 13.50 -42.04
CA GLU A 28 7.71 13.38 -43.45
C GLU A 28 8.27 11.98 -43.78
N ILE A 29 9.21 11.49 -42.98
CA ILE A 29 9.82 10.15 -43.17
C ILE A 29 8.77 9.04 -43.07
N LEU A 30 7.82 9.14 -42.12
CA LEU A 30 6.75 8.15 -41.96
C LEU A 30 5.76 8.17 -43.13
N ASN A 31 5.46 9.34 -43.70
CA ASN A 31 4.57 9.47 -44.86
C ASN A 31 5.18 8.90 -46.14
N ASP A 32 6.50 9.07 -46.33
CA ASP A 32 7.16 8.64 -47.56
C ASP A 32 7.44 7.13 -47.57
N HIS A 33 7.65 6.51 -46.40
CA HIS A 33 8.17 5.14 -46.31
C HIS A 33 7.60 4.31 -45.13
N PRO A 34 6.42 3.67 -45.26
CA PRO A 34 5.82 2.85 -44.21
C PRO A 34 6.60 1.55 -43.88
N LYS A 35 7.73 1.27 -44.56
CA LYS A 35 8.58 0.08 -44.34
C LYS A 35 9.57 0.23 -43.17
N HIS A 36 9.70 1.41 -42.56
CA HIS A 36 10.64 1.64 -41.46
C HIS A 36 10.17 1.14 -40.08
N ILE A 37 9.08 0.38 -40.02
CA ILE A 37 8.51 -0.23 -38.80
C ILE A 37 9.19 -1.58 -38.50
N ILE A 38 10.53 -1.59 -38.53
CA ILE A 38 11.37 -2.76 -38.24
C ILE A 38 12.38 -2.39 -37.16
N PRO A 39 13.00 -3.35 -36.44
CA PRO A 39 14.01 -2.99 -35.45
C PRO A 39 15.32 -2.56 -36.11
N ASN A 40 16.07 -1.66 -35.44
CA ASN A 40 17.45 -1.36 -35.81
C ASN A 40 18.43 -2.48 -35.43
N ASP A 41 19.72 -2.28 -35.71
CA ASP A 41 20.80 -3.21 -35.37
C ASP A 41 20.91 -3.52 -33.87
N ASN A 42 20.41 -2.64 -33.00
CA ASN A 42 20.33 -2.85 -31.55
C ASN A 42 19.04 -3.57 -31.13
N GLY A 43 18.23 -4.05 -32.07
CA GLY A 43 16.96 -4.73 -31.79
C GLY A 43 15.86 -3.81 -31.26
N LEU A 44 16.00 -2.49 -31.45
CA LEU A 44 15.01 -1.50 -31.01
C LEU A 44 14.11 -1.08 -32.16
N TYR A 45 12.82 -1.31 -31.99
CA TYR A 45 11.77 -0.76 -32.86
C TYR A 45 11.57 0.75 -32.62
N PRO A 46 10.96 1.47 -33.59
CA PRO A 46 10.64 2.90 -33.48
C PRO A 46 10.00 3.31 -32.15
N ILE A 47 9.07 2.51 -31.64
CA ILE A 47 8.38 2.81 -30.37
C ILE A 47 9.31 2.80 -29.15
N HIS A 48 10.33 1.95 -29.14
CA HIS A 48 11.30 1.91 -28.05
C HIS A 48 12.15 3.17 -28.03
N LEU A 49 12.59 3.63 -29.21
CA LEU A 49 13.36 4.85 -29.35
C LEU A 49 12.55 6.09 -28.99
N ALA A 50 11.27 6.12 -29.36
CA ALA A 50 10.36 7.20 -28.99
C ALA A 50 10.26 7.36 -27.47
N VAL A 51 10.08 6.25 -26.73
CA VAL A 51 9.98 6.26 -25.26
C VAL A 51 11.32 6.62 -24.59
N GLN A 52 12.46 6.25 -25.18
CA GLN A 52 13.79 6.57 -24.64
C GLN A 52 14.21 8.02 -24.86
N ARG A 53 13.52 8.74 -25.74
CA ARG A 53 13.85 10.11 -26.08
C ARG A 53 13.44 11.04 -24.94
N ASP A 54 14.43 11.71 -24.36
CA ASP A 54 14.25 12.67 -23.27
C ASP A 54 13.82 14.05 -23.81
N ARG A 55 12.57 14.13 -24.30
CA ARG A 55 11.97 15.37 -24.82
C ARG A 55 10.48 15.44 -24.49
N ASP A 56 9.98 16.66 -24.30
CA ASP A 56 8.55 16.95 -24.04
C ASP A 56 7.62 16.54 -25.21
N ASP A 57 8.20 16.19 -26.37
CA ASP A 57 7.53 15.83 -27.61
C ASP A 57 7.14 14.33 -27.70
N VAL A 58 7.45 13.54 -26.66
CA VAL A 58 7.23 12.09 -26.64
C VAL A 58 5.76 11.69 -26.84
N ILE A 59 4.82 12.45 -26.28
CA ILE A 59 3.38 12.13 -26.37
C ILE A 59 2.87 12.29 -27.80
N ASP A 60 3.20 13.42 -28.44
CA ASP A 60 2.83 13.69 -29.83
C ASP A 60 3.49 12.68 -30.78
N LEU A 61 4.71 12.25 -30.46
CA LEU A 61 5.42 11.23 -31.20
C LEU A 61 4.75 9.85 -31.08
N LEU A 62 4.29 9.47 -29.88
CA LEU A 62 3.54 8.22 -29.69
C LEU A 62 2.21 8.23 -30.47
N ASP A 63 1.51 9.36 -30.48
CA ASP A 63 0.28 9.53 -31.26
C ASP A 63 0.56 9.38 -32.78
N LEU A 64 1.64 9.98 -33.28
CA LEU A 64 2.07 9.84 -34.68
C LEU A 64 2.45 8.40 -35.06
N LEU A 65 3.16 7.69 -34.18
CA LEU A 65 3.54 6.29 -34.42
C LEU A 65 2.32 5.36 -34.39
N GLN A 66 1.33 5.66 -33.55
CA GLN A 66 0.05 4.94 -33.54
C GLN A 66 -0.69 5.10 -34.87
N GLU A 67 -0.78 6.33 -35.40
CA GLU A 67 -1.38 6.60 -36.72
C GLU A 67 -0.66 5.87 -37.86
N SER A 68 0.65 5.65 -37.71
CA SER A 68 1.49 4.97 -38.70
C SER A 68 1.41 3.43 -38.65
N GLY A 69 0.64 2.86 -37.71
CA GLY A 69 0.44 1.41 -37.60
C GLY A 69 1.61 0.65 -36.95
N VAL A 70 2.43 1.32 -36.13
CA VAL A 70 3.50 0.66 -35.38
C VAL A 70 2.90 -0.31 -34.35
N ASP A 71 3.50 -1.51 -34.21
CA ASP A 71 3.08 -2.47 -33.19
C ASP A 71 3.67 -2.11 -31.81
N PHE A 72 2.79 -1.72 -30.89
CA PHE A 72 3.15 -1.32 -29.53
C PHE A 72 3.58 -2.49 -28.64
N ASN A 73 3.36 -3.73 -29.11
CA ASN A 73 3.71 -4.97 -28.42
C ASN A 73 5.05 -5.55 -28.87
N SER A 74 5.74 -4.87 -29.80
CA SER A 74 7.06 -5.26 -30.27
C SER A 74 8.01 -5.44 -29.08
N GLN A 75 8.72 -6.57 -29.03
CA GLN A 75 9.71 -6.87 -28.00
C GLN A 75 11.13 -6.60 -28.52
N THR A 76 11.94 -5.91 -27.72
CA THR A 76 13.34 -5.64 -28.05
C THR A 76 14.15 -6.93 -28.17
N VAL A 77 15.25 -6.87 -28.91
CA VAL A 77 16.30 -7.88 -28.90
C VAL A 77 17.56 -7.25 -28.30
N PRO A 78 18.20 -7.82 -27.26
CA PRO A 78 17.98 -9.15 -26.69
C PRO A 78 17.08 -9.21 -25.45
N GLU A 79 16.65 -8.12 -24.83
CA GLU A 79 15.99 -8.19 -23.50
C GLU A 79 14.54 -8.66 -23.56
N GLY A 80 13.89 -8.59 -24.72
CA GLY A 80 12.46 -8.90 -24.88
C GLY A 80 11.56 -7.85 -24.24
N ASP A 81 12.05 -6.64 -23.98
CA ASP A 81 11.26 -5.59 -23.35
C ASP A 81 10.30 -4.96 -24.37
N THR A 82 9.09 -4.64 -23.94
CA THR A 82 8.17 -3.79 -24.71
C THR A 82 8.40 -2.31 -24.35
N ALA A 83 7.77 -1.40 -25.09
CA ALA A 83 7.76 0.02 -24.76
C ALA A 83 7.31 0.31 -23.31
N LEU A 84 6.32 -0.44 -22.79
CA LEU A 84 5.88 -0.33 -21.39
C LEU A 84 6.99 -0.67 -20.38
N HIS A 85 7.78 -1.71 -20.65
CA HIS A 85 8.90 -2.09 -19.78
C HIS A 85 10.00 -1.02 -19.77
N ILE A 86 10.27 -0.41 -20.91
CA ILE A 86 11.28 0.65 -21.02
C ILE A 86 10.80 1.89 -20.28
N ALA A 87 9.57 2.35 -20.52
CA ALA A 87 8.99 3.52 -19.85
C ALA A 87 9.09 3.41 -18.33
N LEU A 88 8.75 2.25 -17.76
CA LEU A 88 8.82 2.01 -16.31
C LEU A 88 10.24 1.89 -15.74
N ARG A 89 11.29 1.86 -16.57
CA ARG A 89 12.68 1.90 -16.08
C ARG A 89 13.32 3.27 -16.21
N LEU A 90 12.67 4.19 -16.90
CA LEU A 90 13.14 5.57 -17.03
C LEU A 90 12.75 6.33 -15.76
N THR A 91 13.64 6.33 -14.77
CA THR A 91 13.46 6.88 -13.41
C THR A 91 13.25 8.40 -13.35
N SER A 92 13.33 9.10 -14.49
CA SER A 92 13.53 10.56 -14.54
C SER A 92 12.38 11.36 -15.15
N LEU A 93 11.30 10.71 -15.59
CA LEU A 93 10.26 11.40 -16.36
C LEU A 93 9.07 11.75 -15.47
N ASP A 94 8.85 13.04 -15.22
CA ASP A 94 7.58 13.59 -14.73
C ASP A 94 6.38 13.17 -15.63
N LEU A 95 6.68 12.67 -16.83
CA LEU A 95 5.76 12.19 -17.86
C LEU A 95 5.53 10.67 -17.86
N VAL A 96 6.12 9.89 -16.93
CA VAL A 96 6.02 8.42 -16.97
C VAL A 96 4.57 7.94 -16.97
N GLU A 97 3.68 8.59 -16.21
CA GLU A 97 2.26 8.25 -16.19
C GLU A 97 1.60 8.53 -17.56
N ASP A 98 1.88 9.69 -18.16
CA ASP A 98 1.30 10.08 -19.45
C ASP A 98 1.75 9.13 -20.57
N ILE A 99 3.03 8.73 -20.58
CA ILE A 99 3.59 7.77 -21.52
C ILE A 99 2.88 6.42 -21.37
N ILE A 100 2.72 5.91 -20.14
CA ILE A 100 2.06 4.63 -19.90
C ILE A 100 0.60 4.67 -20.34
N PHE A 101 -0.14 5.75 -20.03
CA PHE A 101 -1.52 5.90 -20.47
C PHE A 101 -1.64 5.97 -22.00
N ARG A 102 -0.72 6.67 -22.68
CA ARG A 102 -0.70 6.72 -24.14
C ARG A 102 -0.36 5.38 -24.77
N LEU A 103 0.65 4.68 -24.27
CA LEU A 103 0.99 3.34 -24.75
C LEU A 103 -0.19 2.37 -24.62
N LEU A 104 -0.87 2.35 -23.47
CA LEU A 104 -2.04 1.48 -23.26
C LEU A 104 -3.23 1.90 -24.14
N SER A 105 -3.43 3.20 -24.33
CA SER A 105 -4.48 3.72 -25.25
C SER A 105 -4.17 3.38 -26.71
N GLY A 106 -2.90 3.24 -27.06
CA GLY A 106 -2.41 2.75 -28.35
C GLY A 106 -2.44 1.23 -28.52
N GLY A 107 -2.94 0.48 -27.54
CA GLY A 107 -3.10 -0.98 -27.62
C GLY A 107 -1.90 -1.79 -27.13
N ALA A 108 -1.00 -1.19 -26.34
CA ALA A 108 0.05 -1.93 -25.64
C ALA A 108 -0.55 -2.90 -24.61
N ASP A 109 -0.07 -4.15 -24.62
CA ASP A 109 -0.47 -5.22 -23.70
C ASP A 109 0.52 -5.27 -22.51
N PRO A 110 0.07 -4.93 -21.29
CA PRO A 110 0.92 -4.94 -20.10
C PRO A 110 1.26 -6.37 -19.61
N SER A 111 0.59 -7.40 -20.12
CA SER A 111 0.78 -8.79 -19.70
C SER A 111 1.99 -9.47 -20.34
N ILE A 112 2.51 -8.91 -21.44
CA ILE A 112 3.69 -9.43 -22.16
C ILE A 112 4.88 -9.48 -21.20
N ARG A 113 5.60 -10.60 -21.21
CA ARG A 113 6.78 -10.83 -20.36
C ARG A 113 8.06 -10.72 -21.17
N ASN A 114 9.03 -10.00 -20.63
CA ASN A 114 10.39 -9.93 -21.18
C ASN A 114 11.18 -11.24 -20.95
N ARG A 115 12.43 -11.30 -21.42
CA ARG A 115 13.29 -12.50 -21.25
C ARG A 115 13.64 -12.81 -19.79
N LYS A 116 13.44 -11.86 -18.87
CA LYS A 116 13.54 -12.08 -17.42
C LYS A 116 12.21 -12.51 -16.80
N LEU A 117 11.21 -12.86 -17.60
CA LEU A 117 9.86 -13.26 -17.20
C LEU A 117 9.06 -12.19 -16.45
N ARG A 118 9.46 -10.92 -16.56
CA ARG A 118 8.79 -9.78 -15.92
C ARG A 118 7.83 -9.14 -16.91
N SER A 119 6.63 -8.86 -16.45
CA SER A 119 5.63 -8.00 -17.12
C SER A 119 5.87 -6.52 -16.79
N ALA A 120 5.12 -5.64 -17.45
CA ALA A 120 5.10 -4.21 -17.09
C ALA A 120 4.65 -4.03 -15.63
N TYR A 121 3.65 -4.79 -15.18
CA TYR A 121 3.19 -4.81 -13.79
C TYR A 121 4.34 -5.15 -12.82
N ASP A 122 5.12 -6.20 -13.11
CA ASP A 122 6.23 -6.61 -12.25
C ASP A 122 7.33 -5.53 -12.15
N ILE A 123 7.62 -4.82 -13.25
CA ILE A 123 8.57 -3.70 -13.21
C ILE A 123 8.00 -2.53 -12.41
N ALA A 124 6.72 -2.21 -12.58
CA ALA A 124 6.06 -1.13 -11.85
C ALA A 124 6.07 -1.38 -10.33
N VAL A 125 5.81 -2.62 -9.89
CA VAL A 125 5.92 -3.01 -8.47
C VAL A 125 7.34 -2.81 -7.96
N ASN A 126 8.34 -3.31 -8.69
CA ASN A 126 9.75 -3.24 -8.26
C ASN A 126 10.29 -1.79 -8.16
N HIS A 127 9.77 -0.87 -8.97
CA HIS A 127 10.19 0.54 -8.96
C HIS A 127 9.25 1.45 -8.17
N GLY A 128 8.17 0.88 -7.60
CA GLY A 128 7.23 1.61 -6.77
C GLY A 128 6.25 2.52 -7.53
N TYR A 129 5.96 2.23 -8.80
CA TYR A 129 4.94 2.94 -9.60
C TYR A 129 3.53 2.45 -9.30
N TYR A 130 3.14 2.54 -8.03
CA TYR A 130 1.89 1.96 -7.52
C TYR A 130 0.62 2.59 -8.14
N THR A 131 0.68 3.86 -8.58
CA THR A 131 -0.45 4.55 -9.24
C THR A 131 -0.82 3.93 -10.59
N LEU A 132 0.09 3.17 -11.19
CA LEU A 132 -0.07 2.55 -12.50
C LEU A 132 -0.51 1.08 -12.41
N LEU A 133 -0.52 0.47 -11.23
CA LEU A 133 -0.80 -0.97 -11.11
C LEU A 133 -2.22 -1.33 -11.54
N ASP A 134 -3.22 -0.53 -11.20
CA ASP A 134 -4.62 -0.77 -11.58
C ASP A 134 -4.85 -0.69 -13.09
N VAL A 135 -4.08 0.18 -13.78
CA VAL A 135 -4.18 0.31 -15.24
C VAL A 135 -3.38 -0.78 -15.94
N LEU A 136 -2.26 -1.21 -15.36
CA LEU A 136 -1.42 -2.29 -15.87
C LEU A 136 -2.01 -3.68 -15.60
N SER A 137 -2.84 -3.84 -14.57
CA SER A 137 -3.59 -5.08 -14.30
C SER A 137 -4.82 -5.24 -15.20
N GLY A 138 -5.23 -4.18 -15.90
CA GLY A 138 -6.44 -4.14 -16.73
C GLY A 138 -7.74 -3.96 -15.93
N GLU A 139 -7.66 -3.72 -14.62
CA GLU A 139 -8.83 -3.43 -13.77
C GLU A 139 -9.47 -2.07 -14.11
N VAL A 140 -8.66 -1.14 -14.64
CA VAL A 140 -9.09 0.22 -14.97
C VAL A 140 -8.69 0.56 -16.40
N SER A 141 -9.63 1.05 -17.20
CA SER A 141 -9.32 1.48 -18.57
C SER A 141 -8.46 2.75 -18.58
N PRO A 142 -7.45 2.86 -19.47
CA PRO A 142 -6.56 4.03 -19.55
C PRO A 142 -7.32 5.37 -19.69
N GLY A 143 -8.41 5.39 -20.47
CA GLY A 143 -9.22 6.59 -20.69
C GLY A 143 -10.09 7.04 -19.50
N SER A 144 -10.18 6.25 -18.43
CA SER A 144 -10.91 6.61 -17.22
C SER A 144 -10.05 7.41 -16.22
N PHE A 145 -8.72 7.35 -16.36
CA PHE A 145 -7.77 8.21 -15.65
C PHE A 145 -7.77 9.61 -16.27
N LYS A 146 -8.80 10.40 -15.99
CA LYS A 146 -8.70 11.85 -16.21
C LYS A 146 -7.72 12.38 -15.18
N LYS A 147 -6.64 13.07 -15.61
CA LYS A 147 -5.89 14.02 -14.78
C LYS A 147 -6.85 15.12 -14.31
N LYS A 148 -7.70 14.82 -13.32
CA LYS A 148 -8.42 15.83 -12.57
C LYS A 148 -7.42 16.41 -11.58
N ARG A 149 -6.77 17.50 -11.99
CA ARG A 149 -6.36 18.52 -11.03
C ARG A 149 -7.63 18.94 -10.26
N GLY A 150 -7.78 18.40 -9.06
CA GLY A 150 -8.89 18.71 -8.17
C GLY A 150 -10.10 17.76 -8.27
N SER A 151 -10.28 16.99 -7.20
CA SER A 151 -11.53 16.38 -6.69
C SER A 151 -11.96 14.98 -7.18
N PRO A 152 -12.50 14.16 -6.24
CA PRO A 152 -12.50 12.69 -6.27
C PRO A 152 -13.74 12.14 -6.98
N THR A 153 -13.57 11.07 -7.76
CA THR A 153 -14.69 10.31 -8.33
C THR A 153 -14.85 8.99 -7.60
N ARG A 154 -16.05 8.86 -7.02
CA ARG A 154 -16.58 7.78 -6.20
C ARG A 154 -16.49 6.42 -6.91
N ASN A 155 -16.18 5.41 -6.11
CA ASN A 155 -16.32 3.95 -6.33
C ASN A 155 -15.07 3.19 -6.85
N ASN A 156 -13.90 3.47 -6.28
CA ASN A 156 -12.89 2.43 -5.94
C ASN A 156 -11.92 2.88 -4.82
N ASP A 157 -12.34 3.85 -4.00
CA ASP A 157 -11.49 4.60 -3.05
C ASP A 157 -10.95 3.74 -1.88
N SER A 158 -11.53 2.56 -1.67
CA SER A 158 -11.05 1.62 -0.65
C SER A 158 -9.68 1.07 -1.04
N VAL A 159 -9.55 0.34 -2.15
CA VAL A 159 -8.30 -0.39 -2.46
C VAL A 159 -7.15 0.57 -2.79
N LYS A 160 -7.47 1.70 -3.45
CA LYS A 160 -6.51 2.72 -3.89
C LYS A 160 -5.87 3.50 -2.74
N GLY A 161 -6.63 3.92 -1.73
CA GLY A 161 -6.06 4.53 -0.52
C GLY A 161 -5.27 3.53 0.34
N LYS A 162 -5.73 2.27 0.39
CA LYS A 162 -5.24 1.22 1.29
C LYS A 162 -3.92 0.59 0.83
N LYS A 163 -3.74 0.33 -0.47
CA LYS A 163 -2.44 -0.12 -1.04
C LYS A 163 -1.40 1.01 -1.08
N THR A 164 -1.82 2.27 -1.14
CA THR A 164 -0.92 3.43 -1.13
C THR A 164 -0.22 3.60 0.23
N LEU A 165 -0.90 3.39 1.35
CA LEU A 165 -0.25 3.54 2.67
C LEU A 165 0.88 2.53 2.89
N ILE A 166 0.65 1.26 2.54
CA ILE A 166 1.67 0.21 2.64
C ILE A 166 2.89 0.59 1.80
N SER A 167 2.70 1.06 0.56
CA SER A 167 3.81 1.50 -0.28
C SER A 167 4.62 2.67 0.32
N VAL A 168 3.95 3.60 0.98
CA VAL A 168 4.60 4.75 1.64
C VAL A 168 5.46 4.28 2.83
N ILE A 169 4.99 3.28 3.57
CA ILE A 169 5.76 2.64 4.66
C ILE A 169 6.99 1.91 4.10
N LEU A 170 6.84 1.14 3.03
CA LEU A 170 7.95 0.40 2.40
C LEU A 170 9.02 1.33 1.82
N ASN A 171 8.62 2.49 1.30
CA ASN A 171 9.54 3.51 0.79
C ASN A 171 10.14 4.39 1.91
N GLY A 172 9.62 4.30 3.14
CA GLY A 172 10.08 5.09 4.28
C GLY A 172 9.74 6.59 4.20
N ASP A 173 8.72 6.97 3.42
CA ASP A 173 8.33 8.38 3.24
C ASP A 173 7.39 8.84 4.35
N LEU A 174 7.99 9.22 5.48
CA LEU A 174 7.28 9.64 6.68
C LEU A 174 6.43 10.91 6.47
N GLN A 175 6.88 11.84 5.63
CA GLN A 175 6.11 13.06 5.35
C GLN A 175 4.82 12.74 4.61
N LYS A 176 4.91 11.88 3.59
CA LYS A 176 3.73 11.42 2.86
C LYS A 176 2.82 10.58 3.75
N MET A 177 3.40 9.80 4.67
CA MET A 177 2.65 9.04 5.66
C MET A 177 1.78 9.94 6.55
N LYS A 178 2.34 11.03 7.10
CA LYS A 178 1.59 12.02 7.91
C LYS A 178 0.37 12.58 7.18
N HIS A 179 0.50 12.85 5.89
CA HIS A 179 -0.58 13.45 5.10
C HIS A 179 -1.62 12.44 4.61
N LEU A 180 -1.23 11.16 4.48
CA LEU A 180 -2.04 10.10 3.90
C LEU A 180 -2.77 9.27 4.95
N ALA A 181 -2.10 8.91 6.05
CA ALA A 181 -2.66 8.02 7.08
C ALA A 181 -4.04 8.46 7.59
N PRO A 182 -4.30 9.76 7.87
CA PRO A 182 -5.63 10.20 8.34
C PRO A 182 -6.75 10.09 7.32
N LYS A 183 -6.44 9.84 6.03
CA LYS A 183 -7.39 9.85 4.91
C LYS A 183 -7.72 8.46 4.40
N VAL A 184 -7.08 7.43 4.94
CA VAL A 184 -7.16 6.05 4.46
C VAL A 184 -7.46 5.12 5.62
N ASP A 185 -8.01 3.96 5.30
CA ASP A 185 -8.26 2.90 6.28
C ASP A 185 -6.95 2.19 6.61
N VAL A 186 -6.37 2.53 7.77
CA VAL A 186 -5.09 1.99 8.25
C VAL A 186 -5.18 0.52 8.70
N ASN A 187 -6.40 -0.01 8.91
CA ASN A 187 -6.66 -1.35 9.44
C ASN A 187 -6.93 -2.41 8.38
N TYR A 188 -6.96 -1.99 7.12
CA TYR A 188 -7.12 -2.89 6.00
C TYR A 188 -5.98 -3.91 5.94
N SER A 189 -6.35 -5.18 5.79
CA SER A 189 -5.42 -6.29 5.67
C SER A 189 -5.32 -6.82 4.24
N ASN A 190 -4.14 -7.30 3.87
CA ASN A 190 -3.91 -8.03 2.63
C ASN A 190 -4.47 -9.48 2.69
N GLU A 191 -4.13 -10.30 1.69
CA GLU A 191 -4.50 -11.72 1.61
C GLU A 191 -3.85 -12.63 2.68
N PHE A 192 -2.89 -12.11 3.44
CA PHE A 192 -2.23 -12.76 4.58
C PHE A 192 -2.72 -12.21 5.93
N GLY A 193 -3.71 -11.30 5.94
CA GLY A 193 -4.17 -10.64 7.15
C GLY A 193 -3.30 -9.47 7.61
N ASP A 194 -2.26 -9.10 6.85
CA ASP A 194 -1.34 -8.03 7.23
C ASP A 194 -1.88 -6.64 6.93
N ALA A 195 -2.01 -5.84 7.99
CA ALA A 195 -2.34 -4.43 7.93
C ALA A 195 -1.10 -3.53 7.95
N ALA A 196 -1.29 -2.21 7.83
CA ALA A 196 -0.20 -1.24 7.79
C ALA A 196 0.80 -1.37 8.95
N VAL A 197 0.30 -1.69 10.15
CA VAL A 197 1.14 -1.92 11.34
C VAL A 197 2.05 -3.15 11.21
N HIS A 198 1.59 -4.24 10.57
CA HIS A 198 2.42 -5.43 10.34
C HIS A 198 3.54 -5.14 9.35
N TYR A 199 3.24 -4.42 8.27
CA TYR A 199 4.25 -3.97 7.31
C TYR A 199 5.27 -3.01 7.93
N LEU A 200 4.83 -2.08 8.80
CA LEU A 200 5.73 -1.17 9.49
C LEU A 200 6.78 -1.93 10.32
N ILE A 201 6.39 -3.00 10.99
CA ILE A 201 7.29 -3.76 11.87
C ILE A 201 8.21 -4.69 11.06
N THR A 202 7.69 -5.32 10.01
CA THR A 202 8.37 -6.43 9.33
C THR A 202 9.11 -6.04 8.06
N GLN A 203 8.64 -5.01 7.34
CA GLN A 203 9.10 -4.68 5.99
C GLN A 203 9.51 -3.21 5.82
N SER A 204 9.47 -2.37 6.87
CA SER A 204 9.91 -0.99 6.74
C SER A 204 11.43 -0.88 6.60
N PRO A 205 11.94 0.15 5.87
CA PRO A 205 13.37 0.31 5.68
C PRO A 205 14.05 0.71 7.00
N PRO A 206 15.33 0.34 7.21
CA PRO A 206 16.07 0.70 8.44
C PRO A 206 16.20 2.21 8.68
N SER A 207 16.07 3.02 7.62
CA SER A 207 16.12 4.48 7.69
C SER A 207 14.82 5.13 8.19
N LEU A 208 13.71 4.38 8.24
CA LEU A 208 12.44 4.88 8.75
C LEU A 208 12.46 4.88 10.28
N SER A 209 12.13 6.02 10.89
CA SER A 209 11.80 6.11 12.31
C SER A 209 10.47 5.38 12.55
N LYS A 210 10.56 4.13 13.04
CA LYS A 210 9.39 3.27 13.26
C LYS A 210 8.52 3.78 14.40
N ASP A 211 9.11 4.44 15.38
CA ASP A 211 8.43 5.12 16.48
C ASP A 211 7.53 6.24 15.97
N GLU A 212 8.06 7.18 15.20
CA GLU A 212 7.26 8.27 14.63
C GLU A 212 6.21 7.75 13.63
N ALA A 213 6.57 6.74 12.83
CA ALA A 213 5.62 6.09 11.93
C ALA A 213 4.48 5.39 12.69
N LEU A 214 4.78 4.71 13.80
CA LEU A 214 3.78 4.02 14.61
C LEU A 214 2.84 5.04 15.27
N GLU A 215 3.36 6.16 15.78
CA GLU A 215 2.54 7.26 16.30
C GLU A 215 1.56 7.78 15.25
N ILE A 216 2.00 7.97 14.00
CA ILE A 216 1.14 8.41 12.90
C ILE A 216 0.02 7.40 12.64
N LEU A 217 0.32 6.09 12.63
CA LEU A 217 -0.70 5.06 12.44
C LEU A 217 -1.70 5.04 13.60
N ILE A 218 -1.23 5.12 14.84
CA ILE A 218 -2.07 5.14 16.04
C ILE A 218 -2.99 6.37 16.00
N ALA A 219 -2.44 7.56 15.71
CA ALA A 219 -3.22 8.79 15.57
C ALA A 219 -4.27 8.72 14.44
N ALA A 220 -4.01 7.91 13.41
CA ALA A 220 -4.94 7.64 12.31
C ALA A 220 -5.97 6.52 12.62
N GLY A 221 -6.00 5.98 13.84
CA GLY A 221 -6.97 4.97 14.26
C GLY A 221 -6.53 3.52 14.01
N CYS A 222 -5.23 3.24 14.07
CA CYS A 222 -4.70 1.89 13.97
C CYS A 222 -5.18 0.98 15.12
N THR A 223 -5.65 -0.21 14.76
CA THR A 223 -6.06 -1.27 15.68
C THR A 223 -4.81 -2.01 16.15
N VAL A 224 -4.32 -1.66 17.34
CA VAL A 224 -3.10 -2.23 17.93
C VAL A 224 -3.14 -3.75 18.15
N ASN A 225 -4.34 -4.33 18.18
CA ASN A 225 -4.60 -5.76 18.40
C ASN A 225 -4.98 -6.52 17.12
N LYS A 226 -4.79 -5.91 15.94
CA LYS A 226 -5.10 -6.57 14.67
C LYS A 226 -4.23 -7.83 14.55
N VAL A 227 -4.85 -8.96 14.20
CA VAL A 227 -4.13 -10.21 13.95
C VAL A 227 -3.98 -10.47 12.45
N ASN A 228 -2.86 -11.07 12.05
CA ASN A 228 -2.67 -11.64 10.71
C ASN A 228 -3.24 -13.08 10.63
N HIS A 229 -3.06 -13.76 9.49
CA HIS A 229 -3.54 -15.14 9.33
C HIS A 229 -2.80 -16.17 10.20
N ASP A 230 -1.62 -15.82 10.72
CA ASP A 230 -0.89 -16.60 11.72
C ASP A 230 -1.30 -16.25 13.16
N ASN A 231 -2.43 -15.54 13.33
CA ASN A 231 -2.91 -15.01 14.61
C ASN A 231 -1.89 -14.12 15.35
N GLU A 232 -0.89 -13.59 14.64
CA GLU A 232 0.12 -12.74 15.23
C GLU A 232 -0.39 -11.31 15.35
N THR A 233 -0.31 -10.77 16.57
CA THR A 233 -0.49 -9.33 16.81
C THR A 233 0.80 -8.57 16.51
N PRO A 234 0.76 -7.22 16.38
CA PRO A 234 1.97 -6.41 16.27
C PRO A 234 3.01 -6.69 17.36
N LEU A 235 2.59 -7.02 18.59
CA LEU A 235 3.50 -7.41 19.67
C LEU A 235 4.28 -8.69 19.37
N HIS A 236 3.63 -9.71 18.80
CA HIS A 236 4.32 -10.95 18.40
C HIS A 236 5.39 -10.63 17.35
N LEU A 237 5.02 -9.86 16.33
CA LEU A 237 5.93 -9.47 15.25
C LEU A 237 7.12 -8.68 15.78
N MET A 238 6.91 -7.69 16.66
CA MET A 238 8.00 -6.90 17.26
C MET A 238 9.06 -7.80 17.92
N VAL A 239 8.63 -8.77 18.71
CA VAL A 239 9.53 -9.71 19.40
C VAL A 239 10.18 -10.70 18.42
N LYS A 240 9.47 -11.12 17.37
CA LYS A 240 10.00 -12.08 16.40
C LYS A 240 11.02 -11.45 15.45
N THR A 241 10.76 -10.23 14.96
CA THR A 241 11.47 -9.66 13.80
C THR A 241 12.43 -8.52 14.13
N LEU A 242 12.19 -7.71 15.16
CA LEU A 242 13.03 -6.54 15.40
C LEU A 242 14.41 -6.97 15.96
N PRO A 243 15.52 -6.57 15.32
CA PRO A 243 16.84 -7.03 15.73
C PRO A 243 17.44 -6.21 16.88
N TYR A 244 16.91 -5.00 17.15
CA TYR A 244 17.47 -4.05 18.11
C TYR A 244 16.61 -3.98 19.38
N PRO A 245 17.09 -4.50 20.53
CA PRO A 245 16.29 -4.56 21.77
C PRO A 245 15.82 -3.21 22.29
N GLY A 246 16.61 -2.14 22.10
CA GLY A 246 16.26 -0.79 22.54
C GLY A 246 15.09 -0.18 21.75
N GLU A 247 15.14 -0.27 20.41
CA GLU A 247 14.06 0.18 19.53
C GLU A 247 12.78 -0.66 19.77
N MET A 248 12.96 -1.98 19.91
CA MET A 248 11.86 -2.89 20.25
C MET A 248 11.17 -2.52 21.55
N ALA A 249 11.92 -2.25 22.64
CA ALA A 249 11.35 -1.88 23.93
C ALA A 249 10.52 -0.58 23.84
N ALA A 250 11.00 0.43 23.10
CA ALA A 250 10.27 1.67 22.91
C ALA A 250 8.93 1.45 22.15
N LEU A 251 8.96 0.68 21.06
CA LEU A 251 7.77 0.36 20.26
C LEU A 251 6.76 -0.50 21.04
N VAL A 252 7.25 -1.49 21.79
CA VAL A 252 6.41 -2.32 22.67
C VAL A 252 5.74 -1.46 23.73
N ASN A 253 6.48 -0.57 24.39
CA ASN A 253 5.90 0.31 25.41
C ASN A 253 4.81 1.22 24.79
N MET A 254 5.07 1.79 23.62
CA MET A 254 4.11 2.65 22.91
C MET A 254 2.81 1.90 22.59
N ILE A 255 2.90 0.69 22.03
CA ILE A 255 1.69 -0.04 21.63
C ILE A 255 0.91 -0.58 22.84
N VAL A 256 1.61 -0.97 23.91
CA VAL A 256 1.01 -1.38 25.20
C VAL A 256 0.25 -0.22 25.84
N GLN A 257 0.83 0.98 25.87
CA GLN A 257 0.15 2.18 26.36
C GLN A 257 -1.12 2.53 25.55
N ASN A 258 -1.18 2.10 24.29
CA ASN A 258 -2.35 2.27 23.41
C ASN A 258 -3.33 1.08 23.47
N GLY A 259 -3.27 0.26 24.52
CA GLY A 259 -4.26 -0.79 24.78
C GLY A 259 -3.97 -2.12 24.09
N ALA A 260 -2.71 -2.41 23.77
CA ALA A 260 -2.37 -3.72 23.22
C ALA A 260 -2.71 -4.85 24.21
N ASP A 261 -3.29 -5.93 23.69
CA ASP A 261 -3.53 -7.16 24.42
C ASP A 261 -2.27 -8.03 24.39
N ILE A 262 -1.72 -8.23 25.58
CA ILE A 262 -0.52 -9.04 25.81
C ILE A 262 -0.84 -10.52 25.96
N SER A 263 -2.12 -10.90 26.03
CA SER A 263 -2.58 -12.27 26.30
C SER A 263 -2.99 -13.05 25.05
N THR A 264 -3.15 -12.35 23.91
CA THR A 264 -3.41 -12.98 22.62
C THR A 264 -2.31 -13.97 22.29
N LYS A 265 -2.69 -15.13 21.76
CA LYS A 265 -1.78 -16.21 21.36
C LYS A 265 -1.70 -16.33 19.84
N ASP A 266 -0.51 -16.53 19.32
CA ASP A 266 -0.28 -16.87 17.92
C ASP A 266 -0.71 -18.31 17.59
N THR A 267 -0.55 -18.72 16.33
CA THR A 267 -0.83 -20.10 15.86
C THR A 267 -0.02 -21.18 16.56
N ASP A 268 1.17 -20.84 17.09
CA ASP A 268 1.99 -21.75 17.88
C ASP A 268 1.54 -21.82 19.35
N GLY A 269 0.56 -21.00 19.75
CA GLY A 269 -0.03 -20.96 21.08
C GLY A 269 0.76 -20.13 22.10
N PHE A 270 1.74 -19.35 21.63
CA PHE A 270 2.55 -18.48 22.47
C PHE A 270 1.97 -17.07 22.51
N ASP A 271 2.03 -16.44 23.68
CA ASP A 271 1.81 -15.01 23.83
C ASP A 271 3.12 -14.22 23.64
N ALA A 272 3.02 -12.90 23.49
CA ALA A 272 4.19 -12.04 23.29
C ALA A 272 5.20 -12.09 24.46
N VAL A 273 4.73 -12.32 25.70
CA VAL A 273 5.59 -12.42 26.90
C VAL A 273 6.42 -13.71 26.85
N GLN A 274 5.80 -14.82 26.47
CA GLN A 274 6.44 -16.12 26.32
C GLN A 274 7.50 -16.07 25.23
N LEU A 275 7.20 -15.44 24.08
CA LEU A 275 8.18 -15.22 23.02
C LEU A 275 9.38 -14.38 23.52
N ALA A 276 9.12 -13.32 24.29
CA ALA A 276 10.18 -12.47 24.83
C ALA A 276 11.06 -13.22 25.85
N LYS A 277 10.47 -14.10 26.67
CA LYS A 277 11.19 -15.00 27.60
C LYS A 277 12.07 -15.99 26.85
N MET A 278 11.57 -16.61 25.79
CA MET A 278 12.35 -17.54 24.96
C MET A 278 13.56 -16.86 24.31
N LYS A 279 13.42 -15.60 23.90
CA LYS A 279 14.51 -14.80 23.31
C LYS A 279 15.37 -14.05 24.33
N ASN A 280 15.05 -14.16 25.63
CA ASN A 280 15.73 -13.49 26.73
C ASN A 280 15.78 -11.95 26.62
N TYR A 281 14.65 -11.33 26.22
CA TYR A 281 14.52 -9.87 26.10
C TYR A 281 14.01 -9.25 27.42
N SER A 282 14.90 -9.09 28.39
CA SER A 282 14.59 -8.62 29.76
C SER A 282 13.77 -7.33 29.82
N ASP A 283 14.12 -6.32 29.01
CA ASP A 283 13.41 -5.03 29.02
C ASP A 283 11.97 -5.16 28.53
N VAL A 284 11.77 -5.94 27.46
CA VAL A 284 10.44 -6.23 26.89
C VAL A 284 9.61 -7.05 27.88
N ILE A 285 10.20 -8.05 28.54
CA ILE A 285 9.53 -8.84 29.58
C ILE A 285 9.04 -7.93 30.70
N ASN A 286 9.90 -7.02 31.20
CA ASN A 286 9.54 -6.09 32.27
C ASN A 286 8.38 -5.17 31.86
N ILE A 287 8.41 -4.62 30.63
CA ILE A 287 7.33 -3.76 30.11
C ILE A 287 6.00 -4.53 30.07
N LEU A 288 6.00 -5.73 29.49
CA LEU A 288 4.77 -6.51 29.34
C LEU A 288 4.24 -7.04 30.68
N GLU A 289 5.11 -7.44 31.62
CA GLU A 289 4.70 -7.91 32.95
C GLU A 289 4.14 -6.78 33.83
N LEU A 290 4.72 -5.57 33.74
CA LEU A 290 4.17 -4.38 34.42
C LEU A 290 2.77 -4.05 33.88
N ALA A 291 2.57 -4.10 32.57
CA ALA A 291 1.26 -3.88 31.96
C ALA A 291 0.21 -4.93 32.40
N ASN A 292 0.62 -6.18 32.62
CA ASN A 292 -0.26 -7.23 33.12
C ASN A 292 -0.72 -7.00 34.57
N LYS A 293 0.17 -6.47 35.42
CA LYS A 293 -0.16 -6.17 36.82
C LYS A 293 -1.16 -5.02 36.93
N GLY A 294 -0.97 -3.95 36.14
CA GLY A 294 -1.90 -2.82 36.12
C GLY A 294 -3.34 -3.22 35.75
N LYS A 295 -3.52 -4.06 34.72
CA LYS A 295 -4.86 -4.55 34.32
C LYS A 295 -5.58 -5.31 35.45
N LYS A 296 -4.86 -6.15 36.19
CA LYS A 296 -5.43 -6.92 37.31
C LYS A 296 -5.83 -6.05 38.51
N GLU A 297 -5.10 -4.96 38.74
CA GLU A 297 -5.45 -4.00 39.80
C GLU A 297 -6.70 -3.20 39.42
N ASP A 298 -6.81 -2.76 38.16
CA ASP A 298 -7.99 -2.05 37.64
C ASP A 298 -9.25 -2.95 37.65
N GLU A 299 -9.15 -4.21 37.21
CA GLU A 299 -10.24 -5.19 37.28
C GLU A 299 -10.69 -5.46 38.72
N GLY A 300 -9.74 -5.58 39.66
CA GLY A 300 -10.04 -5.79 41.08
C GLY A 300 -10.73 -4.60 41.76
N ILE A 301 -10.50 -3.38 41.29
CA ILE A 301 -11.19 -2.17 41.77
C ILE A 301 -12.62 -2.11 41.23
N LEU A 302 -12.81 -2.43 39.94
CA LEU A 302 -14.13 -2.48 39.32
C LEU A 302 -15.04 -3.54 39.97
N GLU A 303 -14.53 -4.76 40.19
CA GLU A 303 -15.28 -5.83 40.87
C GLU A 303 -15.68 -5.46 42.32
N ARG A 304 -14.84 -4.71 43.04
CA ARG A 304 -15.20 -4.19 44.37
C ARG A 304 -16.30 -3.15 44.30
N GLY A 305 -16.20 -2.20 43.37
CA GLY A 305 -17.23 -1.17 43.18
C GLY A 305 -18.58 -1.74 42.73
N GLU A 306 -18.60 -2.79 41.92
CA GLU A 306 -19.84 -3.47 41.53
C GLU A 306 -20.46 -4.29 42.68
N LYS A 307 -19.64 -4.91 43.54
CA LYS A 307 -20.13 -5.59 44.75
C LYS A 307 -20.70 -4.61 45.76
N GLU A 308 -20.07 -3.45 45.95
CA GLU A 308 -20.56 -2.40 46.84
C GLU A 308 -21.91 -1.84 46.35
N ARG A 309 -22.07 -1.58 45.04
CA ARG A 309 -23.35 -1.15 44.47
C ARG A 309 -24.47 -2.19 44.57
N LYS A 310 -24.15 -3.48 44.43
CA LYS A 310 -25.13 -4.56 44.62
C LYS A 310 -25.57 -4.67 46.09
N ASN A 311 -24.64 -4.55 47.03
CA ASN A 311 -24.97 -4.54 48.45
C ASN A 311 -25.80 -3.31 48.86
N GLU A 312 -25.58 -2.15 48.24
CA GLU A 312 -26.40 -0.95 48.47
C GLU A 312 -27.83 -1.08 47.91
N GLN A 313 -28.02 -1.80 46.80
CA GLN A 313 -29.36 -2.08 46.27
C GLN A 313 -30.11 -3.15 47.07
N GLU A 314 -29.44 -4.19 47.55
CA GLU A 314 -30.07 -5.20 48.42
C GLU A 314 -30.43 -4.64 49.81
N GLY A 315 -29.70 -3.62 50.30
CA GLY A 315 -30.04 -2.94 51.56
C GLY A 315 -31.18 -1.93 51.50
N GLN A 316 -31.67 -1.58 50.29
CA GLN A 316 -32.83 -0.69 50.11
C GLN A 316 -34.15 -1.44 49.92
N ASP A 317 -34.10 -2.72 49.52
CA ASP A 317 -35.31 -3.55 49.37
C ASP A 317 -35.80 -4.12 50.72
N ASP A 318 -34.97 -4.10 51.77
CA ASP A 318 -35.33 -4.57 53.13
C ASP A 318 -35.96 -3.48 54.03
N GLU A 319 -35.98 -2.20 53.63
CA GLU A 319 -36.56 -1.09 54.40
C GLU A 319 -38.02 -0.74 54.02
N ASP A 320 -38.60 -1.37 52.98
CA ASP A 320 -39.96 -1.09 52.50
C ASP A 320 -41.06 -2.10 52.94
N GLU A 321 -40.75 -3.07 53.83
CA GLU A 321 -41.72 -4.07 54.33
C GLU A 321 -42.25 -3.86 55.77
N GLU A 322 -41.91 -2.77 56.46
CA GLU A 322 -42.52 -2.43 57.76
C GLU A 322 -43.21 -1.05 57.71
N GLU A 323 -44.51 -1.01 57.37
CA GLU A 323 -45.53 -0.09 57.93
C GLU A 323 -46.85 -0.17 57.13
N THR A 324 -47.76 -1.09 57.49
CA THR A 324 -49.19 -0.99 57.11
C THR A 324 -50.13 -1.45 58.23
N GLU A 325 -50.14 -0.74 59.35
CA GLU A 325 -51.24 -0.64 60.34
C GLU A 325 -51.10 0.79 60.89
N ASP A 326 -52.05 1.72 60.92
CA ASP A 326 -53.50 1.77 60.94
C ASP A 326 -53.89 3.17 60.41
N ASP A 327 -55.09 3.34 59.87
CA ASP A 327 -55.94 4.50 60.24
C ASP A 327 -57.30 4.46 59.53
N GLU A 328 -58.31 4.12 60.32
CA GLU A 328 -59.72 4.28 60.02
C GLU A 328 -60.08 5.76 59.84
N VAL A 329 -60.78 6.11 58.75
CA VAL A 329 -61.45 7.42 58.63
C VAL A 329 -62.96 7.23 58.48
N PRO A 330 -63.82 7.88 59.30
CA PRO A 330 -65.26 7.61 59.35
C PRO A 330 -66.06 8.29 58.24
N THR A 331 -67.10 7.60 57.77
CA THR A 331 -68.07 8.09 56.79
C THR A 331 -69.35 8.62 57.47
N TRP A 332 -69.66 9.91 57.28
CA TRP A 332 -71.00 10.52 57.39
C TRP A 332 -70.96 11.77 56.47
N GLY A 333 -71.85 12.09 55.54
CA GLY A 333 -73.24 11.72 55.26
C GLY A 333 -73.97 13.02 54.84
N GLN A 334 -74.19 13.19 53.53
CA GLN A 334 -75.31 13.82 52.75
C GLN A 334 -76.22 14.92 53.38
N PRO A 335 -76.89 15.78 52.56
CA PRO A 335 -78.01 15.39 51.69
C PRO A 335 -77.71 15.43 50.18
#